data_AF-A0A7J7TUD3-F1
#
_entry.id   AF-A0A7J7TUD3-F1
#
_cell.length_a   1.000
_cell.length_b   1.000
_cell.length_c   1.000
_cell.angle_alpha   90.00
_cell.angle_beta   90.00
_cell.angle_gamma   90.00
#
_symmetry.space_group_name_H-M   'P 1'
#
loop_
_entity.id
_entity.type
_entity.pdbx_description
1 polymer ?
#
loop_
_entity_poly.entity_id
_entity_poly.type
_entity_poly.pdbx_seq_one_letter_code
_entity_poly.pdbx_strand_id
1 'polypeptide(L)'
;MRPLLCALAALALLRAAGADAADPSIPSRGDPARSTGCDTHVAVLGRLDIIEETVEKTVEHLEAEVKGLLSQLEGLAWNLPPGPFSPTPDLLGDDR
;
A
#
# COMPACT_ATOMS: atom_id res chain seq x y z
N MET A 1 17.80 27.42 -12.67
CA MET A 1 17.52 28.06 -13.98
C MET A 1 17.84 27.17 -15.19
N ARG A 2 18.99 26.48 -15.22
CA ARG A 2 19.37 25.53 -16.28
C ARG A 2 18.34 24.44 -16.66
N PRO A 3 17.60 23.80 -15.72
CA PRO A 3 16.66 22.74 -16.10
C PRO A 3 15.45 23.27 -16.88
N LEU A 4 14.99 24.49 -16.59
CA LEU A 4 13.89 25.14 -17.32
C LEU A 4 14.28 25.49 -18.75
N LEU A 5 15.52 25.93 -18.96
CA LEU A 5 16.03 26.25 -20.30
C LEU A 5 16.11 25.01 -21.18
N CYS A 6 16.54 23.87 -20.63
CA CYS A 6 16.55 22.59 -21.36
C CYS A 6 15.13 22.10 -21.71
N ALA A 7 14.19 22.24 -20.77
CA ALA A 7 12.79 21.86 -21.00
C ALA A 7 12.15 22.70 -22.11
N LEU A 8 12.39 24.02 -22.12
CA LEU A 8 11.86 24.92 -23.15
C LEU A 8 12.50 24.67 -24.53
N ALA A 9 13.80 24.38 -24.58
CA ALA A 9 14.47 24.00 -25.82
C ALA A 9 13.93 22.68 -26.40
N ALA A 10 13.69 21.68 -25.56
CA ALA A 10 13.09 20.41 -25.97
C ALA A 10 11.66 20.60 -26.50
N LEU A 11 10.85 21.44 -25.85
CA LEU A 11 9.49 21.74 -26.28
C LEU A 11 9.48 22.51 -27.62
N ALA A 12 10.42 23.42 -27.83
CA ALA A 12 10.57 24.16 -29.08
C ALA A 12 10.97 23.25 -30.25
N LEU A 13 11.89 22.31 -30.03
CA LEU A 13 12.28 21.32 -31.03
C LEU A 13 11.12 20.39 -31.39
N LEU A 14 10.32 19.96 -30.39
CA LEU A 14 9.14 19.12 -30.61
C LEU A 14 8.05 19.86 -31.42
N ARG A 15 7.87 21.16 -31.17
CA ARG A 15 6.91 22.00 -31.90
C ARG A 15 7.36 22.28 -33.34
N ALA A 16 8.66 22.45 -33.57
CA ALA A 16 9.22 22.61 -34.91
C ALA A 16 9.07 21.33 -35.74
N ALA A 17 9.28 20.16 -35.13
CA ALA A 17 9.10 18.87 -35.77
C ALA A 17 7.63 18.52 -36.09
N GLY A 18 6.66 19.23 -35.49
CA GLY A 18 5.23 18.99 -35.68
C GLY A 18 4.58 19.78 -36.82
N ALA A 19 5.32 20.58 -37.58
CA ALA A 19 4.77 21.46 -38.62
C ALA A 19 5.12 21.05 -40.08
N ASP A 20 6.09 20.15 -40.29
CA ASP A 20 6.42 19.65 -41.62
C ASP A 20 5.79 18.28 -41.85
N ALA A 21 4.53 18.31 -42.29
CA ALA A 21 3.88 17.18 -42.94
C ALA A 21 4.48 16.98 -44.35
N ALA A 22 5.55 16.20 -44.45
CA ALA A 22 5.93 15.53 -45.68
C ALA A 22 6.73 14.25 -45.37
N ASP A 23 6.09 13.14 -45.70
CA ASP A 23 6.55 11.74 -45.67
C ASP A 23 6.50 11.02 -44.30
N PRO A 24 5.48 10.18 -44.06
CA PRO A 24 5.48 9.28 -42.93
C PRO A 24 6.44 8.14 -43.28
N SER A 25 7.73 8.37 -43.03
CA SER A 25 8.57 7.27 -42.58
C SER A 25 7.99 6.82 -41.25
N ILE A 26 6.94 5.99 -41.33
CA ILE A 26 6.42 5.21 -40.22
C ILE A 26 7.67 4.61 -39.58
N PRO A 27 7.95 4.82 -38.28
CA PRO A 27 8.78 3.86 -37.57
C PRO A 27 7.96 2.57 -37.53
N SER A 28 7.96 1.85 -38.65
CA SER A 28 7.39 0.53 -38.81
C SER A 28 8.36 -0.43 -38.15
N ARG A 29 8.44 -0.35 -36.83
CA ARG A 29 8.97 -1.37 -35.96
C ARG A 29 8.64 -0.95 -34.56
N GLY A 30 7.67 -1.62 -33.94
CA GLY A 30 7.49 -1.54 -32.49
C GLY A 30 8.86 -1.72 -31.86
N ASP A 31 9.34 -0.68 -31.18
CA ASP A 31 10.63 -0.69 -30.52
C ASP A 31 10.61 -1.83 -29.48
N PRO A 32 11.35 -2.93 -29.69
CA PRO A 32 11.29 -4.08 -28.80
C PRO A 32 11.71 -3.71 -27.38
N ALA A 33 12.51 -2.65 -27.21
CA ALA A 33 12.88 -2.13 -25.89
C ALA A 33 11.68 -1.52 -25.15
N ARG A 34 10.77 -0.82 -25.84
CA ARG A 34 9.53 -0.30 -25.25
C ARG A 34 8.53 -1.40 -24.91
N SER A 35 8.42 -2.43 -25.76
CA SER A 35 7.59 -3.61 -25.47
C SER A 35 8.10 -4.34 -24.23
N THR A 36 9.40 -4.61 -24.16
CA THR A 36 10.04 -5.26 -23.00
C THR A 36 9.86 -4.43 -21.71
N GLY A 37 9.93 -3.10 -21.82
CA GLY A 37 9.62 -2.20 -20.71
C GLY A 37 8.17 -2.33 -20.24
N CYS A 38 7.20 -2.35 -21.16
CA CYS A 38 5.79 -2.57 -20.82
C CYS A 38 5.57 -3.93 -20.13
N ASP A 39 6.18 -4.99 -20.65
CA ASP A 39 6.07 -6.35 -20.11
C ASP A 39 6.64 -6.44 -18.69
N THR A 40 7.78 -5.78 -18.44
CA THR A 40 8.37 -5.72 -17.09
C THR A 40 7.49 -4.93 -16.11
N HIS A 41 6.87 -3.83 -16.55
CA HIS A 41 5.92 -3.09 -15.72
C HIS A 41 4.68 -3.93 -15.36
N VAL A 42 4.10 -4.63 -16.33
CA VAL A 42 2.95 -5.53 -16.10
C VAL A 42 3.33 -6.66 -15.13
N ALA A 43 4.52 -7.25 -15.29
CA ALA A 43 5.00 -8.29 -14.37
C ALA A 43 5.21 -7.76 -12.93
N VAL A 44 5.69 -6.52 -12.78
CA VAL A 44 5.85 -5.88 -11.47
C VAL A 44 4.49 -5.61 -10.82
N LEU A 45 3.50 -5.12 -11.58
CA LEU A 45 2.14 -4.90 -11.06
C LEU A 45 1.51 -6.21 -10.59
N GLY A 46 1.57 -7.27 -11.39
CA GLY A 46 1.02 -8.57 -10.97
C GLY A 46 1.71 -9.14 -9.71
N ARG A 47 3.00 -8.87 -9.52
CA ARG A 47 3.68 -9.23 -8.27
C ARG A 47 3.23 -8.39 -7.08
N LEU A 48 2.95 -7.10 -7.30
CA LEU A 48 2.44 -6.22 -6.26
C LEU A 48 1.04 -6.64 -5.83
N ASP A 49 0.16 -7.00 -6.76
CA ASP A 49 -1.18 -7.51 -6.46
C ASP A 49 -1.14 -8.76 -5.57
N ILE A 50 -0.25 -9.72 -5.88
CA ILE A 50 -0.06 -10.93 -5.06
C ILE A 50 0.43 -10.57 -3.65
N ILE A 51 1.35 -9.59 -3.55
CA ILE A 51 1.87 -9.14 -2.26
C ILE A 51 0.76 -8.45 -1.45
N GLU A 52 -0.02 -7.57 -2.07
CA GLU A 52 -1.14 -6.88 -1.45
C GLU A 52 -2.17 -7.88 -0.90
N GLU A 53 -2.60 -8.83 -1.74
CA GLU A 53 -3.53 -9.89 -1.34
C GLU A 53 -2.97 -10.75 -0.20
N THR A 54 -1.68 -11.09 -0.25
CA THR A 54 -1.04 -11.89 0.80
C THR A 54 -0.98 -11.11 2.11
N VAL A 55 -0.60 -9.83 2.05
CA VAL A 55 -0.54 -8.97 3.22
C VAL A 55 -1.93 -8.84 3.84
N GLU A 56 -2.97 -8.53 3.05
CA GLU A 56 -4.35 -8.41 3.51
C GLU A 56 -4.79 -9.68 4.26
N LYS A 57 -4.64 -10.86 3.63
CA LYS A 57 -5.01 -12.15 4.26
C LYS A 57 -4.23 -12.42 5.55
N THR A 58 -2.94 -12.10 5.58
CA THR A 58 -2.13 -12.31 6.79
C THR A 58 -2.55 -11.38 7.93
N VAL A 59 -2.94 -10.14 7.61
CA VAL A 59 -3.45 -9.18 8.59
C VAL A 59 -4.80 -9.67 9.14
N GLU A 60 -5.72 -10.08 8.27
CA GLU A 60 -7.01 -10.65 8.69
C GLU A 60 -6.83 -11.89 9.58
N HIS A 61 -5.93 -12.79 9.21
CA HIS A 61 -5.61 -13.98 9.99
C HIS A 61 -5.08 -13.61 11.38
N LEU A 62 -4.10 -12.72 11.44
CA LEU A 62 -3.51 -12.29 12.71
C LEU A 62 -4.53 -11.56 13.60
N GLU A 63 -5.41 -10.75 13.00
CA GLU A 63 -6.51 -10.10 13.75
C GLU A 63 -7.44 -11.14 14.39
N ALA A 64 -7.79 -12.20 13.66
CA ALA A 64 -8.60 -13.28 14.19
C ALA A 64 -7.88 -14.05 15.31
N GLU A 65 -6.58 -14.32 15.17
CA GLU A 65 -5.77 -14.95 16.21
C GLU A 65 -5.70 -14.10 17.47
N VAL A 66 -5.42 -12.79 17.33
CA VAL A 66 -5.35 -11.86 18.46
C VAL A 66 -6.69 -11.77 19.19
N LYS A 67 -7.81 -11.67 18.45
CA LYS A 67 -9.15 -11.71 19.05
C LYS A 67 -9.41 -13.02 19.80
N GLY A 68 -9.00 -14.15 19.22
CA GLY A 68 -9.10 -15.46 19.87
C GLY A 68 -8.31 -15.54 21.18
N LEU A 69 -7.07 -15.07 21.17
CA LEU A 69 -6.21 -15.04 22.36
C LEU A 69 -6.77 -14.11 23.45
N LEU A 70 -7.29 -12.94 23.08
CA LEU A 70 -7.93 -12.03 24.04
C LEU A 70 -9.18 -12.64 24.66
N SER A 71 -10.02 -13.31 23.86
CA SER A 71 -11.20 -14.02 24.37
C SER A 71 -10.83 -15.15 25.34
N GLN A 72 -9.77 -15.91 25.04
CA GLN A 72 -9.24 -16.92 25.95
C GLN A 72 -8.73 -16.31 27.26
N LEU A 73 -7.99 -15.20 27.18
CA LEU A 73 -7.48 -14.50 28.35
C LEU A 73 -8.61 -13.96 29.23
N GLU A 74 -9.64 -13.37 28.63
CA GLU A 74 -10.82 -12.91 29.35
C GLU A 74 -11.52 -14.08 30.08
N GLY A 75 -11.73 -15.20 29.38
CA GLY A 75 -12.29 -16.41 29.98
C GLY A 75 -11.45 -16.92 31.17
N LEU A 76 -10.12 -16.84 31.09
CA LEU A 76 -9.23 -17.19 32.19
C LEU A 76 -9.29 -16.18 33.35
N ALA A 77 -9.34 -14.88 33.04
CA ALA A 77 -9.38 -13.81 34.04
C ALA A 77 -10.65 -13.90 34.92
N TRP A 78 -11.78 -14.29 34.34
CA TRP A 78 -13.03 -14.53 35.07
C TRP A 78 -12.96 -15.73 36.03
N ASN A 79 -12.04 -16.66 35.82
CA ASN A 79 -11.85 -17.84 36.67
C ASN A 79 -10.78 -17.64 37.74
N LEU A 80 -10.14 -16.46 37.81
CA LEU A 80 -9.16 -16.18 38.85
C LEU A 80 -9.88 -15.71 40.12
N PRO A 81 -9.48 -16.22 41.31
CA PRO A 81 -9.93 -15.63 42.56
C PRO A 81 -9.48 -14.16 42.61
N PRO A 82 -10.23 -13.28 43.31
CA PRO A 82 -9.81 -11.90 43.51
C PRO A 82 -8.36 -11.87 44.02
N GLY A 83 -7.47 -11.32 43.19
CA GLY A 83 -6.07 -11.19 43.57
C GLY A 83 -5.92 -10.20 44.73
N PRO A 84 -4.82 -10.24 45.50
CA PRO A 84 -4.60 -9.35 46.65
C PRO A 84 -4.59 -7.83 46.31
N PHE A 85 -4.64 -7.47 45.03
CA PHE A 85 -4.73 -6.10 44.52
C PHE A 85 -6.07 -5.78 43.83
N SER A 86 -7.08 -6.64 43.94
CA SER A 86 -8.43 -6.31 43.48
C SER A 86 -8.92 -5.10 44.27
N PRO A 87 -9.36 -4.02 43.61
CA PRO A 87 -9.95 -2.88 44.31
C PRO A 87 -11.09 -3.41 45.18
N THR A 88 -10.96 -3.29 46.49
CA THR A 88 -12.09 -3.47 47.41
C THR A 88 -13.18 -2.53 46.92
N PRO A 89 -14.40 -2.99 46.63
CA PRO A 89 -15.51 -2.08 46.40
C PRO A 89 -15.59 -1.20 47.63
N ASP A 90 -15.34 0.11 47.46
CA ASP A 90 -15.45 1.08 48.56
C ASP A 90 -16.93 1.10 49.00
N LEU A 91 -17.24 0.23 49.97
CA LEU A 91 -18.54 0.06 50.62
C LEU A 91 -18.77 1.15 51.69
N LEU A 92 -18.15 2.32 51.54
CA LEU A 92 -18.30 3.48 52.41
C LEU A 92 -18.53 4.74 51.57
N GLY A 93 -19.51 4.67 50.68
CA GLY A 93 -20.20 5.83 50.12
C GLY A 93 -21.38 6.21 51.02
N ASP A 94 -21.08 7.10 51.97
CA ASP A 94 -21.87 8.25 52.45
C ASP A 94 -23.33 8.10 52.98
N ASP A 95 -23.55 8.87 54.05
CA ASP A 95 -24.80 9.52 54.51
C ASP A 95 -25.88 8.71 55.27
N ARG A 96 -25.67 8.47 56.57
CA ARG A 96 -26.35 9.15 57.71
C ARG A 96 -26.11 8.48 59.07
#